data_AF-A0A528BC17-F1
#
_entry.id   AF-A0A528BC17-F1
#
_cell.length_a   1.000
_cell.length_b   1.000
_cell.length_c   1.000
_cell.angle_alpha   90.00
_cell.angle_beta   90.00
_cell.angle_gamma   90.00
#
_symmetry.space_group_name_H-M   'P 1'
#
loop_
_entity.id
_entity.type
_entity.pdbx_description
1 polymer ?
#
loop_
_entity_poly.entity_id
_entity_poly.type
_entity_poly.pdbx_seq_one_letter_code
_entity_poly.pdbx_strand_id
1 'polypeptide(L)'
;ADENTVHSCNWAAQRGHDVVLLHGETVQPEIIAKVDPRVELIGVPGLTRSISPVSDMRALLALTRRFRALNADIVHTHTSKAGILGRLAAWAAGVPAIVHGVHIVPFVNVGIAERFAYLALERLAAPITSAFISVSEGIRDLCLSAGVGHPDRHYVVQSGFDLDRFRNAGPPDGWRNLLRLTPDAPRPSVL
;
A
#
# COMPACT_ATOMS: atom_id res chain seq x y z
N ALA A 1 -0.68 -4.54 1.39
CA ALA A 1 -0.29 -3.52 0.40
C ALA A 1 -0.50 -4.08 -1.00
N ASP A 2 0.22 -5.12 -1.37
CA ASP A 2 0.23 -5.70 -2.73
C ASP A 2 -1.17 -6.03 -3.29
N GLU A 3 -2.02 -6.75 -2.55
CA GLU A 3 -3.38 -7.07 -3.02
C GLU A 3 -4.24 -5.82 -3.20
N ASN A 4 -4.21 -4.89 -2.25
CA ASN A 4 -4.94 -3.63 -2.37
C ASN A 4 -4.46 -2.78 -3.55
N THR A 5 -3.16 -2.81 -3.87
CA THR A 5 -2.61 -2.18 -5.09
C THR A 5 -3.22 -2.80 -6.34
N VAL A 6 -3.26 -4.14 -6.42
CA VAL A 6 -3.86 -4.82 -7.57
C VAL A 6 -5.35 -4.52 -7.68
N HIS A 7 -6.09 -4.56 -6.57
CA HIS A 7 -7.52 -4.24 -6.57
C HIS A 7 -7.81 -2.82 -7.03
N SER A 8 -7.03 -1.84 -6.57
CA SER A 8 -7.22 -0.44 -6.98
C SER A 8 -6.87 -0.23 -8.46
N CYS A 9 -5.77 -0.83 -8.96
CA CYS A 9 -5.40 -0.80 -10.37
C CYS A 9 -6.47 -1.44 -11.26
N ASN A 10 -6.89 -2.67 -10.93
CA ASN A 10 -7.86 -3.41 -11.74
C ASN A 10 -9.20 -2.68 -11.81
N TRP A 11 -9.68 -2.17 -10.68
CA TRP A 11 -10.92 -1.43 -10.64
C TRP A 11 -10.86 -0.14 -11.48
N ALA A 12 -9.75 0.60 -11.41
CA ALA A 12 -9.57 1.82 -12.20
C ALA A 12 -9.52 1.51 -13.72
N ALA A 13 -8.82 0.44 -14.11
CA ALA A 13 -8.77 0.00 -15.50
C ALA A 13 -10.13 -0.47 -16.01
N GLN A 14 -10.92 -1.15 -15.17
CA GLN A 14 -12.30 -1.56 -15.49
C GLN A 14 -13.26 -0.38 -15.60
N ARG A 15 -12.95 0.74 -14.96
CA ARG A 15 -13.66 2.02 -15.10
C ARG A 15 -13.24 2.81 -16.34
N GLY A 16 -12.29 2.30 -17.13
CA GLY A 16 -11.82 2.92 -18.37
C GLY A 16 -10.73 3.97 -18.17
N HIS A 17 -10.04 3.97 -17.02
CA HIS A 17 -8.85 4.82 -16.83
C HIS A 17 -7.60 4.16 -17.41
N ASP A 18 -6.66 4.98 -17.88
CA ASP A 18 -5.31 4.54 -18.24
C ASP A 18 -4.51 4.28 -16.97
N VAL A 19 -4.19 3.01 -16.70
CA VAL A 19 -3.53 2.60 -15.46
C VAL A 19 -2.17 1.99 -15.76
N VAL A 20 -1.14 2.57 -15.13
CA VAL A 20 0.23 2.05 -15.17
C VAL A 20 0.66 1.67 -13.75
N LEU A 21 1.03 0.41 -13.55
CA LEU A 21 1.57 -0.08 -12.30
C LEU A 21 3.11 -0.14 -12.37
N LEU A 22 3.74 0.80 -11.68
CA LEU A 22 5.19 0.82 -11.49
C LEU A 22 5.57 -0.10 -10.32
N HIS A 23 6.50 -1.03 -10.54
CA HIS A 23 6.96 -1.94 -9.50
C HIS A 23 8.48 -2.03 -9.42
N GLY A 24 8.99 -2.42 -8.25
CA GLY A 24 10.41 -2.68 -8.04
C GLY A 24 10.88 -4.02 -8.61
N GLU A 25 12.15 -4.33 -8.40
CA GLU A 25 12.81 -5.54 -8.94
C GLU A 25 12.28 -6.84 -8.34
N THR A 26 11.71 -6.78 -7.14
CA THR A 26 11.18 -7.95 -6.42
C THR A 26 9.67 -7.85 -6.32
N VAL A 27 8.98 -8.51 -7.26
CA VAL A 27 7.52 -8.68 -7.23
C VAL A 27 7.17 -10.15 -7.22
N GLN A 28 6.18 -10.50 -6.41
CA GLN A 28 5.63 -11.85 -6.34
C GLN A 28 4.89 -12.18 -7.65
N PRO A 29 5.27 -13.24 -8.39
CA PRO A 29 4.60 -13.62 -9.64
C PRO A 29 3.08 -13.80 -9.48
N GLU A 30 2.65 -14.30 -8.34
CA GLU A 30 1.24 -14.48 -7.96
C GLU A 30 0.46 -13.17 -7.83
N ILE A 31 1.14 -12.06 -7.53
CA ILE A 31 0.53 -10.72 -7.49
C ILE A 31 0.39 -10.19 -8.92
N ILE A 32 1.42 -10.33 -9.74
CA ILE A 32 1.39 -9.90 -11.14
C ILE A 32 0.33 -10.67 -11.93
N ALA A 33 0.17 -11.97 -11.67
CA ALA A 33 -0.85 -12.81 -12.32
C ALA A 33 -2.30 -12.34 -12.05
N LYS A 34 -2.53 -11.55 -10.99
CA LYS A 34 -3.85 -11.00 -10.64
C LYS A 34 -4.10 -9.63 -11.29
N VAL A 35 -3.13 -9.03 -11.96
CA VAL A 35 -3.27 -7.70 -12.57
C VAL A 35 -4.11 -7.80 -13.85
N ASP A 36 -5.09 -6.92 -13.99
CA ASP A 36 -5.95 -6.84 -15.17
C ASP A 36 -5.09 -6.58 -16.43
N PRO A 37 -5.29 -7.28 -17.56
CA PRO A 37 -4.49 -7.12 -18.77
C PRO A 37 -4.47 -5.69 -19.36
N ARG A 38 -5.43 -4.84 -18.97
CA ARG A 38 -5.47 -3.43 -19.37
C ARG A 38 -4.48 -2.54 -18.60
N VAL A 39 -3.94 -3.02 -17.48
CA VAL A 39 -2.96 -2.29 -16.69
C VAL A 39 -1.57 -2.51 -17.28
N GLU A 40 -0.90 -1.42 -17.64
CA GLU A 40 0.49 -1.49 -18.10
C GLU A 40 1.42 -1.75 -16.92
N LEU A 41 2.28 -2.76 -17.02
CA LEU A 41 3.27 -3.11 -16.01
C LEU A 41 4.64 -2.56 -16.40
N ILE A 42 5.26 -1.74 -15.53
CA ILE A 42 6.60 -1.22 -15.78
C ILE A 42 7.49 -1.45 -14.55
N GLY A 43 8.58 -2.19 -14.74
CA GLY A 43 9.64 -2.33 -13.76
C GLY A 43 10.49 -1.05 -13.65
N VAL A 44 10.80 -0.63 -12.42
CA VAL A 44 11.65 0.53 -12.12
C VAL A 44 12.99 0.05 -11.57
N PRO A 45 14.08 0.14 -12.36
CA PRO A 45 15.41 -0.27 -11.90
C PRO A 45 15.87 0.51 -10.66
N GLY A 46 16.48 -0.17 -9.70
CA GLY A 46 16.96 0.45 -8.46
C GLY A 46 15.88 0.73 -7.42
N LEU A 47 14.60 0.50 -7.71
CA LEU A 47 13.54 0.51 -6.71
C LEU A 47 13.56 -0.83 -5.94
N THR A 48 14.44 -0.90 -4.95
CA THR A 48 14.63 -2.08 -4.09
C THR A 48 13.95 -1.89 -2.74
N ARG A 49 13.91 -2.94 -1.89
CA ARG A 49 13.42 -2.81 -0.50
C ARG A 49 14.47 -2.19 0.45
N SER A 50 15.74 -2.52 0.27
CA SER A 50 16.84 -2.04 1.11
C SER A 50 17.09 -0.54 0.91
N ILE A 51 17.40 0.19 1.99
CA ILE A 51 17.78 1.60 1.90
C ILE A 51 19.16 1.68 1.24
N SER A 52 19.27 2.42 0.14
CA SER A 52 20.50 2.61 -0.63
C SER A 52 20.45 3.98 -1.27
N PRO A 53 21.17 4.99 -0.74
CA PRO A 53 21.07 6.37 -1.21
C PRO A 53 21.26 6.54 -2.72
N VAL A 54 22.20 5.79 -3.31
CA VAL A 54 22.48 5.84 -4.76
C VAL A 54 21.33 5.20 -5.55
N SER A 55 20.85 4.02 -5.13
CA SER A 55 19.74 3.35 -5.82
C SER A 55 18.44 4.13 -5.67
N ASP A 56 18.20 4.69 -4.49
CA ASP A 56 17.01 5.48 -4.15
C ASP A 56 16.98 6.79 -4.95
N MET A 57 18.12 7.46 -5.14
CA MET A 57 18.23 8.64 -6.02
C MET A 57 17.99 8.27 -7.49
N ARG A 58 18.53 7.15 -7.97
CA ARG A 58 18.26 6.66 -9.33
C ARG A 58 16.77 6.33 -9.53
N ALA A 59 16.15 5.68 -8.55
CA ALA A 59 14.73 5.37 -8.56
C ALA A 59 13.89 6.65 -8.57
N LEU A 60 14.22 7.65 -7.74
CA LEU A 60 13.55 8.95 -7.72
C LEU A 60 13.58 9.63 -9.10
N LEU A 61 14.74 9.70 -9.73
CA LEU A 61 14.90 10.30 -11.06
C LEU A 61 14.15 9.50 -12.14
N ALA A 62 14.20 8.17 -12.07
CA ALA A 62 13.48 7.30 -12.99
C ALA A 62 11.96 7.50 -12.88
N LEU A 63 11.42 7.47 -11.66
CA LEU A 63 10.01 7.71 -11.37
C LEU A 63 9.59 9.10 -11.87
N THR A 64 10.36 10.15 -11.56
CA THR A 64 10.06 11.52 -11.99
C THR A 64 9.96 11.63 -13.52
N ARG A 65 10.91 11.04 -14.25
CA ARG A 65 10.87 11.03 -15.73
C ARG A 65 9.67 10.27 -16.27
N ARG A 66 9.33 9.12 -15.64
CA ARG A 66 8.18 8.30 -16.05
C ARG A 66 6.88 9.05 -15.83
N PHE A 67 6.67 9.66 -14.66
CA PHE A 67 5.45 10.42 -14.37
C PHE A 67 5.26 11.60 -15.34
N ARG A 68 6.33 12.30 -15.71
CA ARG A 68 6.27 13.34 -16.75
C ARG A 68 5.94 12.78 -18.13
N ALA A 69 6.59 11.69 -18.53
CA ALA A 69 6.36 11.07 -19.84
C ALA A 69 4.94 10.53 -19.98
N LEU A 70 4.37 10.00 -18.88
CA LEU A 70 3.00 9.52 -18.82
C LEU A 70 1.96 10.65 -18.71
N ASN A 71 2.39 11.90 -18.45
CA ASN A 71 1.50 13.01 -18.09
C ASN A 71 0.50 12.62 -16.99
N ALA A 72 0.99 11.95 -15.94
CA ALA A 72 0.13 11.36 -14.93
C ALA A 72 -0.74 12.41 -14.19
N ASP A 73 -2.05 12.22 -14.21
CA ASP A 73 -3.00 13.05 -13.46
C ASP A 73 -2.98 12.72 -11.96
N ILE A 74 -2.80 11.44 -11.64
CA ILE A 74 -2.80 10.90 -10.28
C ILE A 74 -1.63 9.93 -10.11
N VAL A 75 -0.88 10.09 -9.03
CA VAL A 75 0.06 9.07 -8.55
C VAL A 75 -0.44 8.53 -7.21
N HIS A 76 -0.83 7.26 -7.20
CA HIS A 76 -1.21 6.53 -6.00
C HIS A 76 -0.08 5.60 -5.57
N THR A 77 0.57 5.96 -4.47
CA THR A 77 1.70 5.23 -3.94
C THR A 77 1.31 4.28 -2.82
N HIS A 78 2.04 3.16 -2.72
CA HIS A 78 1.89 2.17 -1.66
C HIS A 78 3.26 1.81 -1.09
N THR A 79 3.26 1.21 0.11
CA THR A 79 4.46 0.80 0.88
C THR A 79 5.28 1.99 1.38
N SER A 80 6.15 1.77 2.38
CA SER A 80 6.88 2.86 3.05
C SER A 80 7.89 3.56 2.14
N LYS A 81 9.03 2.93 1.82
CA LYS A 81 10.12 3.58 1.07
C LYS A 81 9.70 3.97 -0.35
N ALA A 82 9.04 3.06 -1.08
CA ALA A 82 8.55 3.38 -2.41
C ALA A 82 7.44 4.45 -2.37
N GLY A 83 6.66 4.50 -1.27
CA GLY A 83 5.70 5.57 -1.02
C GLY A 83 6.33 6.94 -0.90
N ILE A 84 7.43 7.05 -0.16
CA ILE A 84 8.16 8.31 0.01
C ILE A 84 8.80 8.73 -1.31
N LEU A 85 9.54 7.83 -1.98
CA LEU A 85 10.18 8.12 -3.26
C LEU A 85 9.16 8.47 -4.35
N GLY A 86 8.05 7.74 -4.43
CA GLY A 86 6.99 7.97 -5.39
C GLY A 86 6.31 9.32 -5.20
N ARG A 87 6.01 9.71 -3.96
CA ARG A 87 5.42 11.03 -3.66
C ARG A 87 6.37 12.17 -4.04
N LEU A 88 7.64 12.07 -3.65
CA LEU A 88 8.64 13.07 -3.99
C LEU A 88 8.84 13.17 -5.51
N ALA A 89 8.87 12.05 -6.22
CA ALA A 89 8.96 12.01 -7.68
C ALA A 89 7.72 12.59 -8.36
N ALA A 90 6.52 12.29 -7.85
CA ALA A 90 5.26 12.81 -8.38
C ALA A 90 5.18 14.33 -8.22
N TRP A 91 5.57 14.83 -7.04
CA TRP A 91 5.65 16.26 -6.78
C TRP A 91 6.67 16.95 -7.69
N ALA A 92 7.88 16.38 -7.83
CA ALA A 92 8.89 16.89 -8.75
C ALA A 92 8.43 16.84 -10.22
N ALA A 93 7.58 15.87 -10.58
CA ALA A 93 6.99 15.75 -11.90
C ALA A 93 5.83 16.73 -12.16
N GLY A 94 5.33 17.42 -11.13
CA GLY A 94 4.18 18.32 -11.24
C GLY A 94 2.83 17.60 -11.32
N VAL A 95 2.75 16.37 -10.80
CA VAL A 95 1.50 15.58 -10.78
C VAL A 95 0.44 16.31 -9.93
N PRO A 96 -0.77 16.55 -10.45
CA PRO A 96 -1.81 17.30 -9.73
C PRO A 96 -2.29 16.64 -8.43
N ALA A 97 -2.45 15.32 -8.43
CA ALA A 97 -2.98 14.58 -7.28
C ALA A 97 -2.03 13.47 -6.84
N ILE A 98 -1.59 13.53 -5.58
CA ILE A 98 -0.64 12.58 -4.99
C ILE A 98 -1.32 11.87 -3.82
N VAL A 99 -1.59 10.59 -3.99
CA VAL A 99 -2.29 9.75 -3.00
C VAL A 99 -1.34 8.74 -2.39
N HIS A 100 -1.45 8.49 -1.09
CA HIS A 100 -0.66 7.49 -0.40
C HIS A 100 -1.52 6.50 0.39
N GLY A 101 -1.47 5.22 0.01
CA GLY A 101 -2.14 4.14 0.70
C GLY A 101 -1.30 3.57 1.85
N VAL A 102 -1.80 3.74 3.08
CA VAL A 102 -1.16 3.29 4.32
C VAL A 102 -1.74 1.95 4.76
N HIS A 103 -0.94 0.89 4.62
CA HIS A 103 -1.34 -0.49 4.95
C HIS A 103 -0.75 -0.99 6.27
N ILE A 104 0.46 -0.56 6.56
CA ILE A 104 1.17 -0.82 7.81
C ILE A 104 1.88 0.45 8.21
N VAL A 105 2.11 0.58 9.51
CA VAL A 105 2.83 1.69 10.08
C VAL A 105 4.25 1.20 10.39
N PRO A 106 5.23 1.40 9.48
CA PRO A 106 6.55 0.79 9.60
C PRO A 106 7.29 1.22 10.87
N PHE A 107 6.91 2.36 11.46
CA PHE A 107 7.55 2.90 12.66
C PHE A 107 7.15 2.21 13.97
N VAL A 108 6.26 1.20 13.95
CA VAL A 108 5.82 0.50 15.18
C VAL A 108 6.76 -0.65 15.56
N ASN A 109 7.47 -1.26 14.61
CA ASN A 109 8.29 -2.47 14.83
C ASN A 109 9.75 -2.34 14.33
N VAL A 110 10.32 -1.13 14.35
CA VAL A 110 11.69 -0.85 13.91
C VAL A 110 12.51 -0.23 15.04
N GLY A 111 13.84 -0.26 14.91
CA GLY A 111 14.73 0.38 15.86
C GLY A 111 14.45 1.88 16.01
N ILE A 112 14.84 2.47 17.15
CA ILE A 112 14.53 3.87 17.50
C ILE A 112 15.01 4.84 16.39
N ALA A 113 16.24 4.67 15.90
CA ALA A 113 16.79 5.52 14.86
C ALA A 113 16.04 5.40 13.52
N GLU A 114 15.68 4.18 13.13
CA GLU A 114 14.93 3.90 11.91
C GLU A 114 13.51 4.46 12.00
N ARG A 115 12.87 4.35 13.17
CA ARG A 115 11.58 4.99 13.47
C ARG A 115 11.64 6.50 13.27
N PHE A 116 12.64 7.18 13.83
CA PHE A 116 12.80 8.62 13.66
C PHE A 116 13.03 9.01 12.21
N ALA A 117 13.88 8.27 11.49
CA ALA A 117 14.13 8.52 10.08
C ALA A 117 12.86 8.37 9.23
N TYR A 118 12.11 7.28 9.40
CA TYR A 118 10.84 7.09 8.67
C TYR A 118 9.82 8.18 8.99
N LEU A 119 9.64 8.52 10.27
CA LEU A 119 8.71 9.58 10.67
C LEU A 119 9.11 10.94 10.09
N ALA A 120 10.40 11.27 10.09
CA ALA A 120 10.89 12.49 9.48
C ALA A 120 10.58 12.55 7.98
N LEU A 121 10.84 11.46 7.26
CA LEU A 121 10.58 11.37 5.82
C LEU A 121 9.07 11.39 5.50
N GLU A 122 8.25 10.70 6.29
CA GLU A 122 6.79 10.73 6.16
C GLU A 122 6.24 12.15 6.37
N ARG A 123 6.71 12.86 7.40
CA ARG A 123 6.34 14.25 7.66
C ARG A 123 6.81 15.20 6.56
N LEU A 124 7.96 14.93 5.94
CA LEU A 124 8.47 15.69 4.80
C LEU A 124 7.62 15.48 3.54
N ALA A 125 7.10 14.27 3.33
CA ALA A 125 6.22 13.94 2.22
C ALA A 125 4.75 14.31 2.46
N ALA A 126 4.35 14.60 3.70
CA ALA A 126 2.96 14.90 4.03
C ALA A 126 2.39 16.18 3.38
N PRO A 127 3.11 17.32 3.31
CA PRO A 127 2.59 18.55 2.69
C PRO A 127 2.21 18.38 1.23
N ILE A 128 2.98 17.56 0.50
CA ILE A 128 2.78 17.25 -0.93
C ILE A 128 1.78 16.11 -1.16
N THR A 129 1.31 15.45 -0.10
CA THR A 129 0.30 14.38 -0.21
C THR A 129 -1.10 15.00 -0.20
N SER A 130 -1.85 14.80 -1.27
CA SER A 130 -3.24 15.27 -1.42
C SER A 130 -4.20 14.46 -0.55
N ALA A 131 -4.01 13.14 -0.47
CA ALA A 131 -4.84 12.25 0.33
C ALA A 131 -4.05 11.04 0.87
N PHE A 132 -4.33 10.66 2.10
CA PHE A 132 -3.91 9.43 2.74
C PHE A 132 -5.09 8.45 2.78
N ILE A 133 -4.89 7.23 2.30
CA ILE A 133 -5.88 6.15 2.36
C ILE A 133 -5.41 5.12 3.36
N SER A 134 -6.00 5.09 4.55
CA SER A 134 -5.70 4.11 5.60
C SER A 134 -6.65 2.91 5.50
N VAL A 135 -6.11 1.70 5.68
CA VAL A 135 -6.92 0.46 5.65
C VAL A 135 -7.77 0.22 6.89
N SER A 136 -7.59 1.03 7.94
CA SER A 136 -8.40 1.01 9.16
C SER A 136 -8.30 2.33 9.91
N GLU A 137 -9.24 2.56 10.82
CA GLU A 137 -9.22 3.72 11.73
C GLU A 137 -7.97 3.73 12.60
N GLY A 138 -7.57 2.57 13.14
CA GLY A 138 -6.36 2.47 13.96
C GLY A 138 -5.09 2.90 13.21
N ILE A 139 -4.98 2.57 11.91
CA ILE A 139 -3.84 3.01 11.09
C ILE A 139 -3.88 4.53 10.86
N ARG A 140 -5.05 5.09 10.57
CA ARG A 140 -5.26 6.54 10.46
C ARG A 140 -4.82 7.25 11.74
N ASP A 141 -5.32 6.79 12.88
CA ASP A 141 -5.09 7.43 14.17
C ASP A 141 -3.61 7.35 14.60
N LEU A 142 -2.92 6.26 14.24
CA LEU A 142 -1.47 6.15 14.39
C LEU A 142 -0.71 7.17 13.53
N CYS A 143 -1.12 7.39 12.26
CA CYS A 143 -0.52 8.41 11.42
C CYS A 143 -0.74 9.82 11.99
N LEU A 144 -1.97 10.13 12.43
CA LEU A 144 -2.32 11.43 12.99
C LEU A 144 -1.59 11.71 14.31
N SER A 145 -1.55 10.74 15.22
CA SER A 145 -0.81 10.85 16.49
C SER A 145 0.70 11.00 16.27
N ALA A 146 1.22 10.47 15.16
CA ALA A 146 2.59 10.66 14.73
C ALA A 146 2.82 11.97 13.93
N GLY A 147 1.81 12.83 13.78
CA GLY A 147 1.90 14.11 13.08
C GLY A 147 2.12 13.97 11.57
N VAL A 148 1.66 12.87 10.96
CA VAL A 148 1.75 12.62 9.52
C VAL A 148 0.47 13.11 8.84
N GLY A 149 0.53 14.29 8.21
CA GLY A 149 -0.59 14.89 7.49
C GLY A 149 -1.66 15.51 8.39
N HIS A 150 -2.62 16.21 7.77
CA HIS A 150 -3.73 16.85 8.46
C HIS A 150 -4.98 15.96 8.40
N PRO A 151 -5.84 15.91 9.46
CA PRO A 151 -7.01 15.04 9.52
C PRO A 151 -7.95 15.08 8.32
N ASP A 152 -8.14 16.24 7.69
CA ASP A 152 -8.99 16.43 6.50
C ASP A 152 -8.46 15.74 5.23
N ARG A 153 -7.20 15.28 5.24
CA ARG A 153 -6.58 14.53 4.15
C ARG A 153 -6.54 13.04 4.42
N HIS A 154 -7.05 12.56 5.55
CA HIS A 154 -7.05 11.15 5.90
C HIS A 154 -8.42 10.51 5.68
N TYR A 155 -8.42 9.45 4.88
CA TYR A 155 -9.60 8.68 4.51
C TYR A 155 -9.40 7.22 4.89
N VAL A 156 -10.44 6.58 5.43
CA VAL A 156 -10.40 5.15 5.76
C VAL A 156 -11.12 4.37 4.66
N VAL A 157 -10.39 3.48 3.99
CA VAL A 157 -10.94 2.55 3.00
C VAL A 157 -10.43 1.16 3.36
N GLN A 158 -11.35 0.32 3.85
CA GLN A 158 -11.01 -1.03 4.30
C GLN A 158 -10.54 -1.91 3.13
N SER A 159 -9.59 -2.81 3.41
CA SER A 159 -9.13 -3.80 2.44
C SER A 159 -10.29 -4.70 2.00
N GLY A 160 -10.40 -4.92 0.68
CA GLY A 160 -11.33 -5.90 0.14
C GLY A 160 -10.88 -7.32 0.45
N PHE A 161 -11.84 -8.23 0.63
CA PHE A 161 -11.57 -9.66 0.79
C PHE A 161 -12.52 -10.46 -0.10
N ASP A 162 -12.01 -11.53 -0.71
CA ASP A 162 -12.84 -12.45 -1.48
C ASP A 162 -13.73 -13.28 -0.53
N LEU A 163 -15.01 -12.92 -0.48
CA LEU A 163 -16.01 -13.55 0.39
C LEU A 163 -16.43 -14.93 -0.10
N ASP A 164 -16.25 -15.24 -1.39
CA ASP A 164 -16.71 -16.52 -1.94
C ASP A 164 -15.91 -17.70 -1.36
N ARG A 165 -14.66 -17.45 -0.96
CA ARG A 165 -13.82 -18.40 -0.20
C ARG A 165 -14.45 -18.85 1.12
N PHE A 166 -15.32 -18.03 1.72
CA PHE A 166 -15.92 -18.30 3.03
C PHE A 166 -17.41 -18.61 2.96
N ARG A 167 -18.05 -18.38 1.82
CA ARG A 167 -19.50 -18.53 1.65
C ARG A 167 -20.00 -19.91 2.07
N ASN A 168 -19.23 -20.96 1.79
CA ASN A 168 -19.57 -22.35 2.08
C ASN A 168 -18.54 -23.02 3.03
N ALA A 169 -17.79 -22.24 3.81
CA ALA A 169 -16.77 -22.78 4.69
C ALA A 169 -17.40 -23.59 5.84
N GLY A 170 -17.12 -24.90 5.87
CA GLY A 170 -17.40 -25.77 7.00
C GLY A 170 -16.27 -25.71 8.04
N PRO A 171 -16.54 -26.10 9.30
CA PRO A 171 -15.46 -26.28 10.27
C PRO A 171 -14.52 -27.40 9.79
N PRO A 172 -13.19 -27.27 9.99
CA PRO A 172 -12.25 -28.32 9.63
C PRO A 172 -12.45 -29.57 10.47
N ASP A 173 -12.00 -30.72 9.96
CA ASP A 173 -11.99 -31.97 10.73
C ASP A 173 -11.23 -31.78 12.05
N GLY A 174 -11.84 -32.24 13.15
CA GLY A 174 -11.25 -32.08 14.48
C GLY A 174 -11.18 -30.63 15.00
N TRP A 175 -11.98 -29.69 14.49
CA TRP A 175 -12.01 -28.30 14.97
C TRP A 175 -12.17 -28.16 16.49
N ARG A 176 -12.88 -29.09 17.14
CA ARG A 176 -12.99 -29.13 18.61
C ARG A 176 -11.63 -29.33 19.28
N ASN A 177 -10.80 -30.22 18.74
CA ASN A 177 -9.44 -30.45 19.26
C ASN A 177 -8.56 -29.22 19.03
N LEU A 178 -8.70 -28.55 17.87
CA LEU A 178 -7.98 -27.30 17.58
C LEU A 178 -8.33 -26.20 18.59
N LEU A 179 -9.61 -26.12 18.99
CA LEU A 179 -10.08 -25.19 20.02
C LEU A 179 -9.93 -25.71 21.45
N ARG A 180 -9.32 -26.89 21.64
CA ARG A 180 -9.16 -27.56 22.95
C ARG A 180 -10.48 -27.74 23.70
N LEU A 181 -11.55 -28.04 22.96
CA LEU A 181 -12.89 -28.32 23.46
C LEU A 181 -13.09 -29.82 23.67
N THR A 182 -13.91 -30.19 24.67
CA THR A 182 -14.39 -31.57 24.82
C THR A 182 -15.32 -31.94 23.65
N PRO A 183 -15.51 -33.25 23.35
CA PRO A 183 -16.35 -33.69 22.22
C PRO A 183 -17.77 -33.10 22.23
N ASP A 184 -18.33 -32.89 23.42
CA ASP A 184 -19.70 -32.41 23.61
C ASP A 184 -19.80 -30.91 23.88
N ALA A 185 -18.67 -30.18 23.94
CA ALA A 185 -18.72 -28.75 24.18
C ALA A 185 -19.42 -28.03 23.01
N PRO A 186 -20.33 -27.08 23.30
CA PRO A 186 -20.96 -26.28 22.25
C PRO A 186 -19.91 -25.42 21.54
N ARG A 187 -20.18 -25.10 20.28
CA ARG A 187 -19.32 -24.18 19.51
C ARG A 187 -19.31 -22.80 20.19
N PRO A 188 -18.14 -22.24 20.52
CA PRO A 188 -18.05 -20.89 21.07
C PRO A 188 -18.65 -19.87 20.09
N SER A 189 -19.32 -18.85 20.63
CA SER A 189 -19.72 -17.68 19.84
C SER A 189 -18.48 -16.94 19.34
N VAL A 190 -18.48 -16.55 18.07
CA VAL A 190 -17.51 -15.58 17.56
C VAL A 190 -18.06 -14.20 17.92
N LEU A 191 -17.37 -13.48 18.81
CA LEU A 191 -17.63 -12.07 19.12
C LEU A 191 -16.94 -11.17 18.10
#